data_AF-A0A963LZ21-F1
#
_entry.id   AF-A0A963LZ21-F1
#
_cell.length_a   1.000
_cell.length_b   1.000
_cell.length_c   1.000
_cell.angle_alpha   90.00
_cell.angle_beta   90.00
_cell.angle_gamma   90.00
#
_symmetry.space_group_name_H-M   'P 1'
#
loop_
_entity.id
_entity.type
_entity.pdbx_description
1 polymer ?
#
loop_
_entity_poly.entity_id
_entity_poly.type
_entity_poly.pdbx_seq_one_letter_code
_entity_poly.pdbx_strand_id
1 'polypeptide(L)'
;LFVPRGMKVPEEIAAVCEAGIDTALIEAHWDSLVHLAASVSSGHASAVSTLARFGSAARGDPIYDAGVQVGKLLRTAFLADYFVNEAFRRELRRVLNRGEAVNALKRAIYTGRVGPAQARRADEMQAVADALSLLANIVMSWNTAQMQTVLDRWANRRQIVPPELIGRVAPTRLEGINLRGVFRFPVDRYAAQILPSQTARKTSASA
;
A
#
# COMPACT_ATOMS: atom_id res chain seq x y z
N LEU A 1 -6.66 -23.82 4.88
CA LEU A 1 -5.25 -24.17 5.16
C LEU A 1 -4.84 -25.20 4.13
N PHE A 2 -3.70 -25.01 3.50
CA PHE A 2 -3.19 -25.93 2.49
C PHE A 2 -2.10 -26.79 3.13
N VAL A 3 -2.22 -28.10 3.01
CA VAL A 3 -1.24 -29.04 3.56
C VAL A 3 -0.68 -29.96 2.47
N PRO A 4 0.53 -30.51 2.64
CA PRO A 4 1.08 -31.54 1.76
C PRO A 4 0.09 -32.69 1.52
N ARG A 5 0.05 -33.20 0.29
CA ARG A 5 -0.71 -34.42 -0.02
C ARG A 5 -0.29 -35.55 0.91
N GLY A 6 -1.26 -36.27 1.46
CA GLY A 6 -1.03 -37.40 2.37
C GLY A 6 -0.76 -37.01 3.84
N MET A 7 -0.74 -35.73 4.18
CA MET A 7 -0.67 -35.30 5.58
C MET A 7 -1.99 -35.61 6.31
N LYS A 8 -1.90 -36.24 7.50
CA LYS A 8 -3.07 -36.45 8.36
C LYS A 8 -3.55 -35.11 8.93
N VAL A 9 -4.78 -34.73 8.59
CA VAL A 9 -5.42 -33.52 9.10
C VAL A 9 -6.38 -33.90 10.24
N PRO A 10 -6.31 -33.22 11.39
CA PRO A 10 -7.27 -33.40 12.48
C PRO A 10 -8.71 -33.09 12.03
N GLU A 11 -9.70 -33.83 12.54
CA GLU A 11 -11.10 -33.68 12.14
C GLU A 11 -11.65 -32.28 12.43
N GLU A 12 -11.17 -31.64 13.50
CA GLU A 12 -11.61 -30.32 13.95
C GLU A 12 -11.32 -29.22 12.92
N ILE A 13 -10.29 -29.40 12.09
CA ILE A 13 -9.88 -28.43 11.07
C ILE A 13 -10.02 -28.98 9.65
N ALA A 14 -10.51 -30.22 9.47
CA ALA A 14 -10.65 -30.85 8.17
C ALA A 14 -11.49 -30.00 7.20
N ALA A 15 -12.59 -29.40 7.68
CA ALA A 15 -13.47 -28.55 6.87
C ALA A 15 -12.80 -27.28 6.32
N VAL A 16 -11.71 -26.82 6.96
CA VAL A 16 -10.96 -25.63 6.54
C VAL A 16 -9.61 -25.97 5.92
N CYS A 17 -9.30 -27.26 5.72
CA CYS A 17 -8.03 -27.74 5.18
C CYS A 17 -8.19 -28.38 3.80
N GLU A 18 -7.19 -28.18 2.93
CA GLU A 18 -7.09 -28.78 1.61
C GLU A 18 -5.71 -29.45 1.48
N ALA A 19 -5.69 -30.78 1.41
CA ALA A 19 -4.47 -31.57 1.23
C ALA A 19 -4.05 -31.65 -0.24
N GLY A 20 -3.82 -30.49 -0.86
CA GLY A 20 -3.60 -30.35 -2.29
C GLY A 20 -2.18 -29.97 -2.70
N ILE A 21 -1.25 -29.82 -1.75
CA ILE A 21 0.09 -29.32 -2.04
C ILE A 21 0.98 -30.43 -2.60
N ASP A 22 1.53 -30.17 -3.78
CA ASP A 22 2.49 -31.03 -4.46
C ASP A 22 3.92 -30.59 -4.10
N THR A 23 4.52 -31.27 -3.12
CA THR A 23 5.88 -30.95 -2.67
C THR A 23 6.93 -31.37 -3.68
N ALA A 24 6.67 -32.41 -4.47
CA ALA A 24 7.61 -32.86 -5.51
C ALA A 24 7.78 -31.80 -6.61
N LEU A 25 6.69 -31.11 -6.98
CA LEU A 25 6.77 -29.98 -7.92
C LEU A 25 7.60 -28.82 -7.36
N ILE A 26 7.48 -28.55 -6.05
CA ILE A 26 8.29 -27.51 -5.39
C ILE A 26 9.75 -27.89 -5.43
N GLU A 27 10.10 -29.11 -5.04
CA GLU A 27 11.47 -29.63 -5.04
C GLU A 27 12.09 -29.61 -6.44
N ALA A 28 11.35 -30.02 -7.45
CA ALA A 28 11.81 -30.06 -8.85
C ALA A 28 12.18 -28.68 -9.42
N HIS A 29 11.57 -27.60 -8.91
CA HIS A 29 11.81 -26.23 -9.39
C HIS A 29 12.34 -25.28 -8.31
N TRP A 30 12.82 -25.82 -7.19
CA TRP A 30 13.27 -25.03 -6.04
C TRP A 30 14.42 -24.09 -6.41
N ASP A 31 15.43 -24.61 -7.09
CA ASP A 31 16.61 -23.83 -7.49
C ASP A 31 16.23 -22.68 -8.42
N SER A 32 15.28 -22.90 -9.34
CA SER A 32 14.76 -21.86 -10.23
C SER A 32 14.02 -20.76 -9.46
N LEU A 33 13.23 -21.12 -8.44
CA LEU A 33 12.54 -20.17 -7.58
C LEU A 33 13.54 -19.34 -6.75
N VAL A 34 14.54 -20.00 -6.16
CA VAL A 34 15.60 -19.32 -5.39
C VAL A 34 16.41 -18.40 -6.29
N HIS A 35 16.78 -18.85 -7.48
CA HIS A 35 17.50 -18.03 -8.46
C HIS A 35 16.68 -16.81 -8.89
N LEU A 36 15.38 -16.97 -9.13
CA LEU A 36 14.48 -15.86 -9.44
C LEU A 36 14.43 -14.84 -8.29
N ALA A 37 14.24 -15.32 -7.06
CA ALA A 37 14.21 -14.47 -5.86
C ALA A 37 15.55 -13.75 -5.64
N ALA A 38 16.67 -14.44 -5.83
CA ALA A 38 18.02 -13.88 -5.72
C ALA A 38 18.26 -12.82 -6.81
N SER A 39 17.81 -13.06 -8.04
CA SER A 39 17.93 -12.11 -9.15
C SER A 39 17.16 -10.81 -8.86
N VAL A 40 15.97 -10.91 -8.29
CA VAL A 40 15.19 -9.73 -7.86
C VAL A 40 15.84 -9.02 -6.69
N SER A 41 16.26 -9.76 -5.66
CA SER A 41 16.89 -9.21 -4.45
C SER A 41 18.22 -8.49 -4.73
N SER A 42 19.02 -9.05 -5.64
CA SER A 42 20.30 -8.47 -6.07
C SER A 42 20.18 -7.38 -7.15
N GLY A 43 18.96 -7.07 -7.61
CA GLY A 43 18.72 -6.03 -8.61
C GLY A 43 19.03 -6.41 -10.06
N HIS A 44 19.41 -7.67 -10.33
CA HIS A 44 19.62 -8.18 -11.70
C HIS A 44 18.30 -8.30 -12.49
N ALA A 45 17.18 -8.44 -11.79
CA ALA A 45 15.85 -8.43 -12.38
C ALA A 45 14.93 -7.44 -11.64
N SER A 46 14.08 -6.71 -12.38
CA SER A 46 13.05 -5.88 -11.75
C SER A 46 11.94 -6.76 -11.18
N ALA A 47 11.46 -6.42 -9.98
CA ALA A 47 10.29 -7.08 -9.40
C ALA A 47 9.05 -6.94 -10.32
N VAL A 48 8.89 -5.78 -10.97
CA VAL A 48 7.76 -5.50 -11.86
C VAL A 48 7.80 -6.39 -13.10
N SER A 49 8.97 -6.51 -13.75
CA SER A 49 9.10 -7.38 -14.94
C SER A 49 8.94 -8.86 -14.57
N THR A 50 9.45 -9.25 -13.40
CA THR A 50 9.32 -10.61 -12.88
C THR A 50 7.87 -10.96 -12.62
N LEU A 51 7.10 -10.07 -11.98
CA LEU A 51 5.67 -10.24 -11.76
C LEU A 51 4.85 -10.20 -13.06
N ALA A 52 5.27 -9.42 -14.06
CA ALA A 52 4.62 -9.43 -15.37
C ALA A 52 4.83 -10.76 -16.09
N ARG A 53 6.05 -11.33 -16.00
CA ARG A 53 6.43 -12.58 -16.66
C ARG A 53 5.90 -13.83 -15.97
N PHE A 54 5.99 -13.88 -14.64
CA PHE A 54 5.57 -15.01 -13.80
C PHE A 54 4.34 -14.66 -12.96
N GLY A 55 3.50 -13.76 -13.48
CA GLY A 55 2.21 -13.39 -12.88
C GLY A 55 1.13 -14.43 -13.20
N SER A 56 -0.12 -14.09 -12.90
CA SER A 56 -1.27 -14.98 -13.14
C SER A 56 -1.43 -15.45 -14.59
N ALA A 57 -0.90 -14.69 -15.55
CA ALA A 57 -0.88 -15.03 -16.98
C ALA A 57 0.10 -16.17 -17.32
N ALA A 58 1.05 -16.48 -16.44
CA ALA A 58 2.04 -17.54 -16.61
C ALA A 58 1.54 -18.92 -16.11
N ARG A 59 0.22 -19.06 -15.89
CA ARG A 59 -0.36 -20.33 -15.44
C ARG A 59 -0.03 -21.45 -16.44
N GLY A 60 0.51 -22.56 -15.94
CA GLY A 60 1.04 -23.65 -16.75
C GLY A 60 2.56 -23.59 -16.99
N ASP A 61 3.22 -22.48 -16.63
CA ASP A 61 4.68 -22.46 -16.48
C ASP A 61 5.08 -23.21 -15.19
N PRO A 62 6.02 -24.18 -15.25
CA PRO A 62 6.38 -24.97 -14.08
C PRO A 62 6.95 -24.17 -12.91
N ILE A 63 7.66 -23.06 -13.17
CA ILE A 63 8.18 -22.17 -12.13
C ILE A 63 7.04 -21.42 -11.46
N TYR A 64 6.07 -20.93 -12.25
CA TYR A 64 4.86 -20.31 -11.72
C TYR A 64 4.08 -21.30 -10.84
N ASP A 65 3.83 -22.51 -11.33
CA ASP A 65 3.03 -23.51 -10.62
C ASP A 65 3.71 -23.96 -9.31
N ALA A 66 5.03 -24.16 -9.34
CA ALA A 66 5.82 -24.41 -8.12
C ALA A 66 5.73 -23.23 -7.13
N GLY A 67 5.84 -21.99 -7.62
CA GLY A 67 5.68 -20.78 -6.82
C GLY A 67 4.30 -20.66 -6.17
N VAL A 68 3.23 -21.07 -6.87
CA VAL A 68 1.87 -21.13 -6.32
C VAL A 68 1.78 -22.13 -5.17
N GLN A 69 2.41 -23.31 -5.28
CA GLN A 69 2.41 -24.31 -4.20
C GLN A 69 3.16 -23.79 -2.96
N VAL A 70 4.31 -23.15 -3.14
CA VAL A 70 5.03 -22.48 -2.05
C VAL A 70 4.18 -21.37 -1.42
N GLY A 71 3.51 -20.55 -2.24
CA GLY A 71 2.62 -19.50 -1.77
C GLY A 71 1.45 -20.03 -0.93
N LYS A 72 0.90 -21.21 -1.26
CA LYS A 72 -0.13 -21.89 -0.46
C LYS A 72 0.41 -22.32 0.92
N LEU A 73 1.64 -22.83 1.01
CA LEU A 73 2.30 -23.13 2.29
C LEU A 73 2.48 -21.87 3.14
N LEU A 74 3.04 -20.81 2.55
CA LEU A 74 3.27 -19.53 3.25
C LEU A 74 1.96 -18.92 3.75
N ARG A 75 0.90 -18.96 2.93
CA ARG A 75 -0.44 -18.53 3.35
C ARG A 75 -0.96 -19.35 4.52
N THR A 76 -0.69 -20.64 4.55
CA THR A 76 -1.11 -21.53 5.64
C THR A 76 -0.41 -21.21 6.93
N ALA A 77 0.92 -21.03 6.90
CA ALA A 77 1.70 -20.59 8.04
C ALA A 77 1.18 -19.24 8.57
N PHE A 78 1.00 -18.26 7.68
CA PHE A 78 0.46 -16.96 8.04
C PHE A 78 -0.93 -17.04 8.69
N LEU A 79 -1.84 -17.85 8.15
CA LEU A 79 -3.18 -18.01 8.71
C LEU A 79 -3.14 -18.69 10.08
N ALA A 80 -2.28 -19.70 10.26
CA ALA A 80 -2.08 -20.35 11.54
C ALA A 80 -1.62 -19.33 12.60
N ASP A 81 -0.60 -18.51 12.28
CA ASP A 81 -0.15 -17.43 13.16
C ASP A 81 -1.26 -16.41 13.43
N TYR A 82 -2.02 -16.02 12.40
CA TYR A 82 -3.13 -15.07 12.55
C TYR A 82 -4.23 -15.58 13.48
N PHE A 83 -4.54 -16.88 13.46
CA PHE A 83 -5.59 -17.44 14.31
C PHE A 83 -5.12 -17.71 15.74
N VAL A 84 -3.89 -18.19 15.91
CA VAL A 84 -3.37 -18.65 17.21
C VAL A 84 -2.66 -17.54 17.99
N ASN A 85 -1.94 -16.64 17.31
CA ASN A 85 -1.17 -15.58 17.95
C ASN A 85 -1.95 -14.26 18.00
N GLU A 86 -2.53 -13.95 19.17
CA GLU A 86 -3.29 -12.72 19.37
C GLU A 86 -2.44 -11.47 19.18
N ALA A 87 -1.19 -11.46 19.66
CA ALA A 87 -0.31 -10.30 19.53
C ALA A 87 -0.01 -9.98 18.06
N PHE A 88 0.27 -11.01 17.26
CA PHE A 88 0.46 -10.89 15.81
C PHE A 88 -0.80 -10.36 15.12
N ARG A 89 -1.97 -10.97 15.40
CA ARG A 89 -3.26 -10.52 14.86
C ARG A 89 -3.57 -9.06 15.20
N ARG A 90 -3.30 -8.64 16.44
CA ARG A 90 -3.54 -7.26 16.89
C ARG A 90 -2.69 -6.27 16.12
N GLU A 91 -1.42 -6.57 15.91
CA GLU A 91 -0.53 -5.70 15.13
C GLU A 91 -0.94 -5.65 13.65
N LEU A 92 -1.32 -6.79 13.06
CA LEU A 92 -1.83 -6.81 11.68
C LEU A 92 -3.08 -5.94 11.52
N ARG A 93 -4.04 -6.05 12.46
CA ARG A 93 -5.25 -5.20 12.46
C ARG A 93 -4.91 -3.72 12.63
N ARG A 94 -3.88 -3.39 13.40
CA ARG A 94 -3.42 -2.01 13.55
C ARG A 94 -2.91 -1.42 12.24
N VAL A 95 -2.10 -2.19 11.50
CA VAL A 95 -1.62 -1.80 10.16
C VAL A 95 -2.81 -1.64 9.19
N LEU A 96 -3.75 -2.59 9.20
CA LEU A 96 -4.96 -2.52 8.39
C LEU A 96 -5.79 -1.25 8.68
N ASN A 97 -6.09 -1.00 9.96
CA ASN A 97 -6.84 0.19 10.40
C ASN A 97 -6.15 1.49 9.96
N ARG A 98 -4.82 1.53 9.97
CA ARG A 98 -4.06 2.70 9.48
C ARG A 98 -4.27 2.90 7.98
N GLY A 99 -4.21 1.82 7.19
CA GLY A 99 -4.49 1.86 5.75
C GLY A 99 -5.93 2.30 5.45
N GLU A 100 -6.90 1.76 6.18
CA GLU A 100 -8.32 2.14 6.07
C GLU A 100 -8.55 3.60 6.42
N ALA A 101 -7.91 4.12 7.46
CA ALA A 101 -8.00 5.52 7.87
C ALA A 101 -7.42 6.46 6.79
N VAL A 102 -6.29 6.11 6.18
CA VAL A 102 -5.73 6.86 5.05
C VAL A 102 -6.68 6.82 3.84
N ASN A 103 -7.26 5.65 3.54
CA ASN A 103 -8.23 5.53 2.44
C ASN A 103 -9.52 6.32 2.72
N ALA A 104 -9.98 6.36 3.98
CA ALA A 104 -11.11 7.19 4.38
C ALA A 104 -10.81 8.69 4.21
N LEU A 105 -9.61 9.13 4.59
CA LEU A 105 -9.12 10.49 4.34
C LEU A 105 -9.09 10.81 2.84
N LYS A 106 -8.50 9.94 2.01
CA LYS A 106 -8.49 10.09 0.56
C LYS A 106 -9.90 10.22 0.00
N ARG A 107 -10.84 9.36 0.42
CA ARG A 107 -12.26 9.48 0.01
C ARG A 107 -12.86 10.82 0.41
N ALA A 108 -12.61 11.30 1.62
CA ALA A 108 -13.10 12.61 2.06
C ALA A 108 -12.54 13.77 1.22
N ILE A 109 -11.23 13.76 0.93
CA ILE A 109 -10.61 14.75 0.03
C ILE A 109 -11.24 14.69 -1.37
N TYR A 110 -11.51 13.48 -1.86
CA TYR A 110 -12.08 13.26 -3.18
C TYR A 110 -13.60 13.55 -3.26
N THR A 111 -14.28 13.86 -2.15
CA THR A 111 -15.72 14.23 -2.16
C THR A 111 -15.95 15.65 -2.68
N GLY A 112 -15.79 15.84 -3.99
CA GLY A 112 -16.20 17.03 -4.75
C GLY A 112 -16.91 16.62 -6.05
N ARG A 113 -17.74 17.51 -6.62
CA ARG A 113 -18.52 17.31 -7.88
C ARG A 113 -17.63 17.23 -9.13
N VAL A 114 -16.55 16.47 -9.08
CA VAL A 114 -15.79 16.13 -10.28
C VAL A 114 -16.44 14.86 -10.81
N GLY A 115 -17.26 15.00 -11.85
CA GLY A 115 -18.04 13.90 -12.39
C GLY A 115 -17.16 12.70 -12.78
N PRO A 116 -17.71 11.48 -12.86
CA PRO A 116 -17.02 10.23 -13.22
C PRO A 116 -16.26 10.22 -14.57
N ALA A 117 -16.21 11.34 -15.27
CA ALA A 117 -15.76 11.47 -16.65
C ALA A 117 -14.31 11.96 -16.83
N GLN A 118 -13.56 12.31 -15.77
CA GLN A 118 -12.28 13.03 -15.92
C GLN A 118 -11.01 12.18 -16.08
N ALA A 119 -11.07 10.86 -15.91
CA ALA A 119 -9.91 10.00 -16.14
C ALA A 119 -10.36 8.70 -16.81
N ARG A 120 -10.33 8.67 -18.15
CA ARG A 120 -10.66 7.45 -18.91
C ARG A 120 -9.40 6.71 -19.35
N ARG A 121 -8.26 7.41 -19.42
CA ARG A 121 -6.96 6.83 -19.76
C ARG A 121 -6.21 6.41 -18.49
N ALA A 122 -5.41 5.36 -18.60
CA ALA A 122 -4.58 4.86 -17.50
C ALA A 122 -3.68 5.96 -16.91
N ASP A 123 -3.07 6.78 -17.77
CA ASP A 123 -2.19 7.89 -17.37
C ASP A 123 -2.95 8.95 -16.53
N GLU A 124 -4.19 9.25 -16.91
CA GLU A 124 -5.05 10.21 -16.19
C GLU A 124 -5.47 9.64 -14.83
N MET A 125 -5.82 8.35 -14.79
CA MET A 125 -6.18 7.67 -13.53
C MET A 125 -5.01 7.65 -12.55
N GLN A 126 -3.80 7.40 -13.07
CA GLN A 126 -2.57 7.43 -12.29
C GLN A 126 -2.29 8.83 -11.75
N ALA A 127 -2.38 9.86 -12.60
CA ALA A 127 -2.18 11.25 -12.18
C ALA A 127 -3.16 11.68 -11.07
N VAL A 128 -4.44 11.27 -11.17
CA VAL A 128 -5.43 11.52 -10.12
C VAL A 128 -5.08 10.78 -8.82
N ALA A 129 -4.66 9.51 -8.92
CA ALA A 129 -4.26 8.72 -7.76
C ALA A 129 -3.03 9.30 -7.05
N ASP A 130 -2.06 9.81 -7.81
CA ASP A 130 -0.86 10.46 -7.30
C ASP A 130 -1.17 11.79 -6.65
N ALA A 131 -1.98 12.64 -7.30
CA ALA A 131 -2.44 13.90 -6.74
C ALA A 131 -3.22 13.70 -5.44
N LEU A 132 -4.11 12.70 -5.40
CA LEU A 132 -4.87 12.37 -4.20
C LEU A 132 -3.96 11.85 -3.07
N SER A 133 -2.93 11.08 -3.40
CA SER A 133 -1.92 10.63 -2.45
C SER A 133 -1.10 11.79 -1.89
N LEU A 134 -0.72 12.74 -2.75
CA LEU A 134 -0.03 13.97 -2.33
C LEU A 134 -0.89 14.79 -1.38
N LEU A 135 -2.16 15.04 -1.72
CA LEU A 135 -3.08 15.80 -0.86
C LEU A 135 -3.30 15.12 0.50
N ALA A 136 -3.48 13.80 0.52
CA ALA A 136 -3.60 13.05 1.76
C ALA A 136 -2.33 13.17 2.63
N ASN A 137 -1.15 13.09 2.03
CA ASN A 137 0.12 13.27 2.72
C ASN A 137 0.29 14.68 3.28
N ILE A 138 -0.13 15.71 2.56
CA ILE A 138 -0.11 17.10 3.04
C ILE A 138 -1.02 17.25 4.26
N VAL A 139 -2.25 16.74 4.21
CA VAL A 139 -3.19 16.78 5.34
C VAL A 139 -2.61 16.04 6.56
N MET A 140 -2.08 14.83 6.35
CA MET A 140 -1.45 14.07 7.44
C MET A 140 -0.24 14.79 8.02
N SER A 141 0.57 15.46 7.20
CA SER A 141 1.72 16.24 7.66
C SER A 141 1.28 17.43 8.51
N TRP A 142 0.25 18.15 8.07
CA TRP A 142 -0.36 19.23 8.85
C TRP A 142 -0.89 18.73 10.19
N ASN A 143 -1.69 17.66 10.19
CA ASN A 143 -2.21 17.05 11.41
C ASN A 143 -1.10 16.62 12.36
N THR A 144 -0.01 16.04 11.84
CA THR A 144 1.16 15.65 12.62
C THR A 144 1.80 16.86 13.30
N ALA A 145 2.00 17.97 12.57
CA ALA A 145 2.55 19.20 13.13
C ALA A 145 1.64 19.81 14.23
N GLN A 146 0.32 19.78 14.02
CA GLN A 146 -0.64 20.26 15.01
C GLN A 146 -0.66 19.38 16.26
N MET A 147 -0.62 18.05 16.09
CA MET A 147 -0.50 17.10 17.19
C MET A 147 0.79 17.33 17.99
N GLN A 148 1.92 17.51 17.32
CA GLN A 148 3.20 17.80 17.96
C GLN A 148 3.11 19.06 18.82
N THR A 149 2.53 20.14 18.28
CA THR A 149 2.34 21.40 19.02
C THR A 149 1.49 21.23 20.30
N VAL A 150 0.54 20.29 20.31
CA VAL A 150 -0.24 19.96 21.52
C VAL A 150 0.60 19.16 22.51
N LEU A 151 1.33 18.15 22.04
CA LEU A 151 2.20 17.32 22.87
C LEU A 151 3.30 18.15 23.55
N ASP A 152 3.92 19.08 22.83
CA ASP A 152 4.95 19.98 23.38
C ASP A 152 4.37 20.87 24.49
N ARG A 153 3.13 21.37 24.30
CA ARG A 153 2.43 22.16 25.31
C ARG A 153 2.13 21.35 26.57
N TRP A 154 1.78 20.06 26.44
CA TRP A 154 1.55 19.18 27.58
C TRP A 154 2.85 18.83 28.31
N ALA A 155 3.93 18.57 27.57
CA ALA A 155 5.25 18.34 28.13
C ALA A 155 5.72 19.53 28.97
N ASN A 156 5.50 20.77 28.49
CA ASN A 156 5.80 22.00 29.24
C ASN A 156 5.00 22.12 30.55
N ARG A 157 3.84 21.44 30.65
CA ARG A 157 3.02 21.35 31.87
C ARG A 157 3.33 20.11 32.71
N ARG A 158 4.43 19.42 32.43
CA ARG A 158 4.83 18.14 33.07
C ARG A 158 3.81 17.00 32.87
N GLN A 159 3.01 17.07 31.81
CA GLN A 159 2.11 15.99 31.39
C GLN A 159 2.74 15.28 30.19
N ILE A 160 3.48 14.20 30.46
CA ILE A 160 4.20 13.44 29.44
C ILE A 160 3.34 12.25 28.99
N VAL A 161 3.06 12.19 27.69
CA VAL A 161 2.36 11.04 27.09
C VAL A 161 3.40 10.00 26.66
N PRO A 162 3.28 8.73 27.08
CA PRO A 162 4.17 7.65 26.66
C PRO A 162 4.26 7.52 25.11
N PRO A 163 5.46 7.35 24.53
CA PRO A 163 5.63 7.20 23.07
C PRO A 163 4.80 6.08 22.45
N GLU A 164 4.57 5.00 23.21
CA GLU A 164 3.78 3.84 22.78
C GLU A 164 2.31 4.19 22.56
N LEU A 165 1.80 5.20 23.27
CA LEU A 165 0.45 5.73 23.10
C LEU A 165 0.39 6.73 21.94
N ILE A 166 1.40 7.58 21.79
CA ILE A 166 1.50 8.53 20.65
C ILE A 166 1.48 7.76 19.33
N GLY A 167 2.27 6.68 19.24
CA GLY A 167 2.31 5.83 18.05
C GLY A 167 0.98 5.14 17.70
N ARG A 168 -0.03 5.15 18.58
CA ARG A 168 -1.37 4.58 18.33
C ARG A 168 -2.31 5.57 17.65
N VAL A 169 -1.97 6.86 17.61
CA VAL A 169 -2.81 7.90 17.01
C VAL A 169 -2.40 8.15 15.57
N ALA A 170 -3.30 7.87 14.63
CA ALA A 170 -3.07 8.18 13.22
C ALA A 170 -3.39 9.67 12.93
N PRO A 171 -2.56 10.40 12.15
CA PRO A 171 -2.78 11.81 11.81
C PRO A 171 -3.81 11.98 10.68
N THR A 172 -4.88 11.18 10.69
CA THR A 172 -5.87 11.08 9.60
C THR A 172 -7.21 11.72 9.94
N ARG A 173 -7.32 12.40 11.09
CA ARG A 173 -8.55 13.08 11.50
C ARG A 173 -8.88 14.25 10.58
N LEU A 174 -10.17 14.47 10.37
CA LEU A 174 -10.72 15.49 9.47
C LEU A 174 -11.34 16.68 10.20
N GLU A 175 -11.53 16.55 11.52
CA GLU A 175 -12.06 17.61 12.37
C GLU A 175 -11.17 18.87 12.24
N GLY A 176 -11.78 20.00 11.92
CA GLY A 176 -11.08 21.28 11.74
C GLY A 176 -10.47 21.51 10.35
N ILE A 177 -10.63 20.59 9.39
CA ILE A 177 -10.20 20.80 8.00
C ILE A 177 -11.42 21.06 7.12
N ASN A 178 -11.44 22.23 6.46
CA ASN A 178 -12.48 22.51 5.47
C ASN A 178 -12.11 21.93 4.10
N LEU A 179 -12.74 20.80 3.76
CA LEU A 179 -12.58 20.13 2.46
C LEU A 179 -13.58 20.61 1.40
N ARG A 180 -14.48 21.54 1.73
CA ARG A 180 -15.55 22.03 0.85
C ARG A 180 -15.44 23.53 0.63
N GLY A 181 -15.72 23.97 -0.59
CA GLY A 181 -15.80 25.38 -0.92
C GLY A 181 -15.10 25.74 -2.22
N VAL A 182 -14.97 27.05 -2.46
CA VAL A 182 -14.28 27.58 -3.63
C VAL A 182 -12.83 27.86 -3.23
N PHE A 183 -11.91 27.06 -3.76
CA PHE A 183 -10.48 27.29 -3.60
C PHE A 183 -10.00 28.21 -4.71
N ARG A 184 -9.40 29.36 -4.35
CA ARG A 184 -8.73 30.26 -5.28
C ARG A 184 -7.23 30.04 -5.18
N PHE A 185 -6.64 29.49 -6.23
CA PHE A 185 -5.21 29.31 -6.34
C PHE A 185 -4.64 30.44 -7.20
N PRO A 186 -3.67 31.23 -6.72
CA PRO A 186 -3.01 32.25 -7.53
C PRO A 186 -2.00 31.59 -8.47
N VAL A 187 -2.49 30.86 -9.47
CA VAL A 187 -1.66 30.08 -10.41
C VAL A 187 -0.66 30.99 -11.11
N ASP A 188 -1.06 32.20 -11.48
CA ASP A 188 -0.20 33.18 -12.15
C ASP A 188 1.07 33.51 -11.35
N ARG A 189 0.95 33.59 -10.02
CA ARG A 189 2.06 33.90 -9.11
C ARG A 189 3.12 32.80 -9.09
N TYR A 190 2.72 31.55 -9.35
CA TYR A 190 3.58 30.37 -9.27
C TYR A 190 3.76 29.69 -10.63
N ALA A 191 3.33 30.32 -11.72
CA ALA A 191 3.31 29.73 -13.06
C ALA A 191 4.68 29.20 -13.51
N ALA A 192 5.75 29.91 -13.18
CA ALA A 192 7.13 29.50 -13.50
C ALA A 192 7.57 28.23 -12.74
N GLN A 193 7.00 27.96 -11.56
CA GLN A 193 7.33 26.79 -10.74
C GLN A 193 6.43 25.59 -11.08
N ILE A 194 5.17 25.84 -11.44
CA ILE A 194 4.17 24.80 -11.72
C ILE A 194 4.22 24.33 -13.17
N LEU A 195 4.52 25.24 -14.12
CA LEU A 195 4.58 24.96 -15.56
C LEU A 195 5.91 25.45 -16.15
N PRO A 196 7.05 24.88 -15.72
CA PRO A 196 8.36 25.31 -16.20
C PRO A 196 8.54 25.09 -17.72
N SER A 197 7.84 24.11 -18.29
CA SER A 197 7.85 23.84 -19.74
C SER A 197 7.05 24.85 -20.58
N GLN A 198 6.09 25.59 -19.98
CA GLN A 198 5.31 26.60 -20.71
C GLN A 198 5.93 28.00 -20.65
N THR A 199 6.73 28.30 -19.62
CA THR A 199 7.40 29.60 -19.47
C THR A 199 8.58 29.79 -20.42
N ALA A 200 9.18 28.70 -20.92
CA ALA A 200 10.28 28.75 -21.88
C ALA A 200 9.89 29.15 -23.32
N ARG A 201 8.58 29.21 -23.66
CA ARG A 201 8.12 29.39 -25.05
C ARG A 201 7.75 30.84 -25.42
N LYS A 202 8.41 31.84 -24.83
CA LYS A 202 8.26 33.27 -25.20
C LYS A 202 9.56 33.95 -25.64
N THR A 203 10.47 33.22 -26.27
CA THR A 203 11.59 33.79 -27.03
C THR A 203 11.64 33.18 -28.42
N SER A 204 10.70 33.57 -29.29
CA SER A 204 10.90 33.50 -30.74
C SER A 204 9.90 34.41 -31.47
N ALA A 205 10.44 35.28 -32.32
CA ALA A 205 9.81 36.10 -33.36
C ALA A 205 9.55 37.59 -33.03
N SER A 206 10.62 38.39 -33.09
CA SER A 206 10.57 39.67 -33.80
C SER A 206 11.81 39.71 -34.72
N ALA A 207 11.58 39.43 -36.00
CA ALA A 207 12.48 39.80 -37.09
C ALA A 207 12.01 41.14 -37.66
#